data_AF-A0A812S9R9-F1
#
_entry.id   AF-A0A812S9R9-F1
#
_cell.length_a   1.000
_cell.length_b   1.000
_cell.length_c   1.000
_cell.angle_alpha   90.00
_cell.angle_beta   90.00
_cell.angle_gamma   90.00
#
_symmetry.space_group_name_H-M   'P 1'
#
loop_
_entity.id
_entity.type
_entity.pdbx_description
1 polymer ?
#
loop_
_entity_poly.entity_id
_entity_poly.type
_entity_poly.pdbx_seq_one_letter_code
_entity_poly.pdbx_strand_id
1 'polypeptide(L)'
;MSMGRSKASFLEVRHPVPGALSNFDSGEDVGVVPCSQSGGMRGYAICTYALSCPADYELECQSLGCEASEKLCTDLGANFRPSEWNGHCEDWPGDVDTRYECCECVGSEPVPEITAPTASGSVCHESGADCPSSLNSNCCKDELSCPEGYELSSAVPLCGVTNCDQLGQSYAASEVIYMSDLCRRQSLNVYPDDRTLCKTCEKMASGGAPSTQEPSSTSTTAPTAAVWEHVGDPGKSACRGRNRNDNSDTYYEVHDGITELEACQSKCVEQLPSCKGIEFSYGRCEIWTRPNGIFAWAELNISNFTCMRFGWSTQRLLPVDGGFGRACRGDFPTENSQSFYDVVVAETLEECEAACSAALVCHGIEFSLGRCEIWRRHIGASTPLTNFTCLAYHQQVHGSMEAVDQPSIVLP
;
A
#
# COMPACT_ATOMS: atom_id res chain seq x y z
N MET A 1 40.74 22.78 -25.50
CA MET A 1 40.73 21.97 -26.74
C MET A 1 41.37 20.63 -26.44
N SER A 2 40.64 19.54 -26.64
CA SER A 2 41.02 18.19 -26.16
C SER A 2 41.88 17.43 -27.17
N MET A 3 42.83 16.62 -26.70
CA MET A 3 43.59 15.70 -27.55
C MET A 3 42.78 14.42 -27.83
N GLY A 4 42.57 14.11 -29.10
CA GLY A 4 41.75 12.98 -29.55
C GLY A 4 42.54 11.70 -29.84
N ARG A 5 42.32 10.68 -29.00
CA ARG A 5 42.20 9.23 -29.28
C ARG A 5 43.03 8.60 -30.43
N SER A 6 43.78 7.55 -30.08
CA SER A 6 44.09 6.42 -30.98
C SER A 6 43.70 5.08 -30.34
N LYS A 7 43.40 4.08 -31.19
CA LYS A 7 42.77 2.79 -30.83
C LYS A 7 43.77 1.69 -30.46
N ALA A 8 43.35 0.77 -29.60
CA ALA A 8 43.72 -0.66 -29.59
C ALA A 8 42.52 -1.42 -28.97
N SER A 9 41.79 -2.29 -29.66
CA SER A 9 42.13 -3.63 -30.19
C SER A 9 41.94 -4.73 -29.13
N PHE A 10 40.90 -5.56 -29.33
CA PHE A 10 40.58 -6.75 -28.54
C PHE A 10 41.68 -7.81 -28.64
N LEU A 11 41.83 -8.63 -27.59
CA LEU A 11 42.53 -9.91 -27.64
C LEU A 11 41.63 -11.01 -27.04
N GLU A 12 41.51 -12.13 -27.76
CA GLU A 12 40.72 -13.30 -27.37
C GLU A 12 41.65 -14.41 -26.87
N VAL A 13 41.35 -15.04 -25.72
CA VAL A 13 42.09 -16.19 -25.18
C VAL A 13 41.12 -17.19 -24.53
N ARG A 14 41.31 -18.49 -24.75
CA ARG A 14 40.46 -19.58 -24.23
C ARG A 14 41.25 -20.67 -23.48
N HIS A 15 40.79 -20.96 -22.25
CA HIS A 15 40.91 -22.24 -21.48
C HIS A 15 42.34 -22.74 -21.08
N PRO A 16 42.51 -23.72 -20.14
CA PRO A 16 41.54 -24.50 -19.33
C PRO A 16 41.80 -24.57 -17.79
N VAL A 17 40.97 -25.36 -17.08
CA VAL A 17 40.91 -25.71 -15.63
C VAL A 17 41.58 -27.12 -15.44
N PRO A 18 42.27 -27.56 -14.33
CA PRO A 18 41.75 -27.67 -12.93
C PRO A 18 42.74 -27.67 -11.70
N GLY A 19 42.22 -27.69 -10.45
CA GLY A 19 42.87 -28.44 -9.33
C GLY A 19 43.02 -27.84 -7.89
N ALA A 20 41.96 -27.90 -7.06
CA ALA A 20 41.88 -28.35 -5.64
C ALA A 20 42.77 -27.85 -4.44
N LEU A 21 42.08 -27.46 -3.33
CA LEU A 21 42.41 -27.51 -1.85
C LEU A 21 43.50 -26.56 -1.28
N SER A 22 43.37 -25.82 -0.15
CA SER A 22 42.88 -26.19 1.20
C SER A 22 42.64 -25.04 2.24
N ASN A 23 41.52 -25.11 2.99
CA ASN A 23 41.18 -24.84 4.43
C ASN A 23 41.63 -23.64 5.32
N PHE A 24 40.68 -23.30 6.25
CA PHE A 24 40.70 -22.43 7.47
C PHE A 24 40.88 -20.91 7.22
N ASP A 25 40.18 -19.95 7.85
CA ASP A 25 39.08 -19.88 8.85
C ASP A 25 38.46 -18.44 8.78
N SER A 26 37.39 -17.95 9.46
CA SER A 26 36.39 -18.46 10.43
C SER A 26 35.24 -17.41 10.55
N GLY A 27 33.98 -17.78 10.86
CA GLY A 27 32.90 -16.82 11.21
C GLY A 27 31.48 -17.40 11.13
N GLU A 28 30.62 -17.14 12.13
CA GLU A 28 29.34 -17.81 12.37
C GLU A 28 28.10 -17.23 11.65
N ASP A 29 27.16 -18.15 11.37
CA ASP A 29 25.73 -18.07 11.10
C ASP A 29 25.02 -16.71 10.82
N VAL A 30 24.42 -16.64 9.63
CA VAL A 30 23.25 -15.80 9.33
C VAL A 30 22.00 -16.69 9.38
N GLY A 31 21.00 -16.31 10.18
CA GLY A 31 19.80 -17.12 10.42
C GLY A 31 18.89 -17.25 9.21
N VAL A 32 18.75 -18.47 8.68
CA VAL A 32 17.76 -18.85 7.67
C VAL A 32 16.57 -19.52 8.35
N VAL A 33 15.36 -18.98 8.18
CA VAL A 33 14.12 -19.66 8.62
C VAL A 33 13.78 -20.76 7.60
N PRO A 34 13.54 -22.03 8.02
CA PRO A 34 13.31 -23.12 7.08
C PRO A 34 11.90 -23.08 6.49
N CYS A 35 11.80 -23.02 5.16
CA CYS A 35 10.53 -23.23 4.45
C CYS A 35 10.00 -24.65 4.62
N SER A 36 8.70 -24.78 4.87
CA SER A 36 8.00 -26.06 4.93
C SER A 36 8.03 -26.77 3.57
N GLN A 37 8.56 -28.00 3.52
CA GLN A 37 8.59 -28.81 2.30
C GLN A 37 7.18 -29.29 1.90
N SER A 38 6.63 -28.76 0.81
CA SER A 38 5.56 -29.45 0.08
C SER A 38 6.20 -30.54 -0.79
N GLY A 39 5.87 -31.79 -0.49
CA GLY A 39 6.54 -32.92 -1.14
C GLY A 39 6.10 -33.14 -2.58
N GLY A 40 7.06 -33.14 -3.51
CA GLY A 40 6.97 -34.01 -4.69
C GLY A 40 6.99 -33.39 -6.09
N MET A 41 7.98 -32.55 -6.42
CA MET A 41 8.81 -32.66 -7.66
C MET A 41 10.05 -31.75 -7.51
N ARG A 42 11.07 -31.92 -8.38
CA ARG A 42 12.39 -31.27 -8.24
C ARG A 42 12.40 -29.80 -8.68
N GLY A 43 11.71 -28.94 -7.93
CA GLY A 43 11.96 -27.49 -7.92
C GLY A 43 12.54 -27.09 -6.57
N TYR A 44 13.49 -26.15 -6.54
CA TYR A 44 13.86 -25.47 -5.29
C TYR A 44 12.70 -24.55 -4.89
N ALA A 45 12.45 -24.39 -3.59
CA ALA A 45 11.44 -23.44 -3.11
C ALA A 45 11.98 -22.02 -3.28
N ILE A 46 11.33 -21.23 -4.14
CA ILE A 46 11.71 -19.84 -4.43
C ILE A 46 11.02 -18.93 -3.41
N CYS A 47 11.77 -18.02 -2.79
CA CYS A 47 11.27 -17.07 -1.79
C CYS A 47 11.28 -15.66 -2.39
N THR A 48 10.10 -15.15 -2.79
CA THR A 48 9.95 -13.77 -3.26
C THR A 48 9.79 -12.82 -2.07
N TYR A 49 10.73 -11.89 -1.89
CA TYR A 49 10.63 -10.82 -0.89
C TYR A 49 10.10 -9.55 -1.55
N ALA A 50 8.98 -9.01 -1.06
CA ALA A 50 8.52 -7.70 -1.47
C ALA A 50 9.31 -6.62 -0.71
N LEU A 51 10.14 -5.85 -1.42
CA LEU A 51 10.80 -4.68 -0.84
C LEU A 51 9.82 -3.51 -0.77
N SER A 52 9.77 -2.85 0.39
CA SER A 52 8.99 -1.64 0.62
C SER A 52 9.82 -0.63 1.41
N CYS A 53 9.86 0.61 0.95
CA CYS A 53 10.55 1.67 1.66
C CYS A 53 9.71 2.29 2.78
N PRO A 54 10.34 2.94 3.77
CA PRO A 54 9.64 3.83 4.72
C PRO A 54 8.89 4.95 4.00
N ALA A 55 7.99 5.63 4.72
CA ALA A 55 7.39 6.88 4.23
C ALA A 55 8.48 7.90 3.85
N ASP A 56 8.25 8.67 2.80
CA ASP A 56 9.15 9.70 2.24
C ASP A 56 10.42 9.18 1.53
N TYR A 57 10.51 7.87 1.26
CA TYR A 57 11.56 7.25 0.44
C TYR A 57 10.97 6.56 -0.80
N GLU A 58 11.59 6.76 -1.96
CA GLU A 58 11.26 6.03 -3.19
C GLU A 58 12.20 4.81 -3.34
N LEU A 59 11.68 3.70 -3.87
CA LEU A 59 12.48 2.50 -4.13
C LEU A 59 13.19 2.68 -5.48
N GLU A 60 14.50 2.92 -5.47
CA GLU A 60 15.32 2.96 -6.68
C GLU A 60 15.98 1.60 -6.90
N CYS A 61 15.63 0.93 -8.00
CA CYS A 61 16.16 -0.39 -8.36
C CYS A 61 17.08 -0.29 -9.57
N GLN A 62 18.29 -0.85 -9.45
CA GLN A 62 19.21 -1.08 -10.55
C GLN A 62 19.13 -2.55 -10.99
N SER A 63 18.58 -2.78 -12.20
CA SER A 63 18.56 -4.10 -12.83
C SER A 63 19.99 -4.59 -13.09
N LEU A 64 20.28 -5.85 -12.74
CA LEU A 64 21.57 -6.47 -13.05
C LEU A 64 21.54 -7.22 -14.39
N GLY A 65 22.72 -7.43 -14.97
CA GLY A 65 22.87 -8.30 -16.15
C GLY A 65 22.60 -9.76 -15.82
N CYS A 66 22.22 -10.57 -16.84
CA CYS A 66 21.77 -11.96 -16.67
C CYS A 66 22.81 -12.93 -16.05
N GLU A 67 24.07 -12.52 -15.82
CA GLU A 67 25.12 -13.31 -15.14
C GLU A 67 25.33 -12.94 -13.66
N ALA A 68 24.58 -11.96 -13.13
CA ALA A 68 24.84 -11.44 -11.79
C ALA A 68 24.32 -12.35 -10.67
N SER A 69 25.11 -12.50 -9.62
CA SER A 69 24.70 -13.11 -8.35
C SER A 69 24.27 -12.07 -7.33
N GLU A 70 23.46 -12.45 -6.34
CA GLU A 70 23.15 -11.70 -5.10
C GLU A 70 24.30 -10.83 -4.56
N LYS A 71 25.54 -11.35 -4.57
CA LYS A 71 26.74 -10.64 -4.09
C LYS A 71 27.03 -9.31 -4.79
N LEU A 72 26.50 -9.08 -6.00
CA LEU A 72 26.69 -7.81 -6.69
C LEU A 72 26.00 -6.65 -5.97
N CYS A 73 24.91 -6.89 -5.22
CA CYS A 73 24.25 -5.82 -4.47
C CYS A 73 25.15 -5.28 -3.35
N THR A 74 25.92 -6.14 -2.67
CA THR A 74 26.91 -5.69 -1.69
C THR A 74 28.07 -4.90 -2.30
N ASP A 75 28.39 -5.13 -3.58
CA ASP A 75 29.41 -4.36 -4.32
C ASP A 75 28.90 -2.97 -4.76
N LEU A 76 27.59 -2.79 -4.93
CA LEU A 76 26.96 -1.49 -5.21
C LEU A 76 26.86 -0.62 -3.96
N GLY A 77 26.62 -1.22 -2.79
CA GLY A 77 26.65 -0.53 -1.50
C GLY A 77 25.89 -1.24 -0.39
N ALA A 78 26.15 -0.86 0.86
CA ALA A 78 25.53 -1.50 2.04
C ALA A 78 24.00 -1.33 2.13
N ASN A 79 23.43 -0.37 1.40
CA ASN A 79 21.99 -0.08 1.36
C ASN A 79 21.23 -0.93 0.35
N PHE A 80 21.92 -1.46 -0.66
CA PHE A 80 21.30 -2.26 -1.71
C PHE A 80 20.89 -3.64 -1.17
N ARG A 81 19.70 -4.09 -1.58
CA ARG A 81 19.19 -5.44 -1.29
C ARG A 81 18.81 -6.14 -2.60
N PRO A 82 19.08 -7.45 -2.71
CA PRO A 82 18.62 -8.24 -3.85
C PRO A 82 17.10 -8.36 -3.81
N SER A 83 16.46 -8.06 -4.94
CA SER A 83 15.08 -8.41 -5.25
C SER A 83 15.09 -9.42 -6.39
N GLU A 84 14.30 -10.48 -6.29
CA GLU A 84 14.23 -11.52 -7.32
C GLU A 84 12.98 -11.32 -8.19
N TRP A 85 13.16 -11.26 -9.52
CA TRP A 85 12.05 -11.06 -10.46
C TRP A 85 12.13 -11.97 -11.70
N ASN A 86 10.96 -12.46 -12.13
CA ASN A 86 10.80 -13.37 -13.26
C ASN A 86 10.67 -12.59 -14.59
N GLY A 87 11.75 -12.52 -15.36
CA GLY A 87 11.78 -11.83 -16.66
C GLY A 87 12.76 -12.44 -17.66
N HIS A 88 12.34 -12.58 -18.93
CA HIS A 88 13.13 -13.21 -20.00
C HIS A 88 14.36 -12.37 -20.41
N CYS A 89 15.46 -13.01 -20.82
CA CYS A 89 16.63 -12.34 -21.41
C CYS A 89 16.57 -12.49 -22.94
N GLU A 90 16.20 -11.45 -23.69
CA GLU A 90 15.96 -11.53 -25.15
C GLU A 90 17.18 -12.06 -25.97
N ASP A 91 18.40 -11.88 -25.45
CA ASP A 91 19.65 -12.25 -26.13
C ASP A 91 20.36 -13.50 -25.59
N TRP A 92 19.80 -14.21 -24.60
CA TRP A 92 20.50 -15.32 -23.93
C TRP A 92 20.11 -16.72 -24.44
N PRO A 93 21.08 -17.59 -24.82
CA PRO A 93 20.81 -18.93 -25.32
C PRO A 93 20.53 -19.92 -24.18
N GLY A 94 19.43 -19.71 -23.47
CA GLY A 94 18.94 -20.55 -22.38
C GLY A 94 18.03 -19.75 -21.45
N ASP A 95 16.90 -20.35 -21.05
CA ASP A 95 16.04 -19.78 -20.03
C ASP A 95 16.81 -19.74 -18.69
N VAL A 96 17.20 -18.54 -18.27
CA VAL A 96 17.65 -18.28 -16.91
C VAL A 96 16.41 -18.05 -16.05
N ASP A 97 16.07 -19.05 -15.22
CA ASP A 97 14.89 -19.06 -14.35
C ASP A 97 14.91 -17.96 -13.26
N THR A 98 16.00 -17.20 -13.11
CA THR A 98 16.23 -16.32 -11.96
C THR A 98 17.04 -15.08 -12.35
N ARG A 99 16.60 -13.91 -11.90
CA ARG A 99 17.33 -12.63 -12.01
C ARG A 99 17.28 -11.88 -10.69
N TYR A 100 18.32 -11.11 -10.42
CA TYR A 100 18.39 -10.17 -9.30
C TYR A 100 18.38 -8.73 -9.80
N GLU A 101 17.63 -7.88 -9.11
CA GLU A 101 17.77 -6.42 -9.15
C GLU A 101 18.29 -5.96 -7.79
N CYS A 102 19.13 -4.94 -7.76
CA CYS A 102 19.59 -4.35 -6.50
C CYS A 102 18.80 -3.07 -6.26
N CYS A 103 17.96 -3.07 -5.23
CA CYS A 103 17.18 -1.89 -4.86
C CYS A 103 17.69 -1.27 -3.57
N GLU A 104 17.69 0.06 -3.51
CA GLU A 104 17.82 0.83 -2.28
C GLU A 104 16.65 1.81 -2.12
N CYS A 105 16.46 2.32 -0.90
CA CYS A 105 15.44 3.33 -0.61
C CYS A 105 16.11 4.71 -0.63
N VAL A 106 15.72 5.54 -1.58
CA VAL A 106 16.31 6.86 -1.84
C VAL A 106 15.34 7.94 -1.37
N GLY A 107 15.76 8.69 -0.35
CA GLY A 107 15.06 9.88 0.13
C GLY A 107 15.67 11.14 -0.49
N SER A 108 14.85 12.18 -0.64
CA SER A 108 15.35 13.52 -1.05
C SER A 108 16.08 14.25 0.09
N GLU A 109 15.89 13.79 1.33
CA GLU A 109 16.56 14.28 2.54
C GLU A 109 17.61 13.27 3.04
N PRO A 110 18.67 13.72 3.74
CA PRO A 110 19.65 12.81 4.33
C PRO A 110 18.97 11.88 5.33
N VAL A 111 19.29 10.57 5.26
CA VAL A 111 18.77 9.54 6.18
C VAL A 111 18.87 10.04 7.61
N PRO A 112 17.74 10.09 8.37
CA PRO A 112 17.78 10.56 9.75
C PRO A 112 18.71 9.67 10.55
N GLU A 113 19.47 10.27 11.46
CA GLU A 113 20.34 9.53 12.37
C GLU A 113 19.42 8.68 13.27
N ILE A 114 19.52 7.36 13.15
CA ILE A 114 18.71 6.40 13.92
C ILE A 114 19.53 5.66 14.96
N THR A 115 18.89 5.25 16.05
CA THR A 115 19.50 4.45 17.12
C THR A 115 18.50 3.47 17.72
N ALA A 116 19.00 2.44 18.41
CA ALA A 116 18.15 1.44 19.05
C ALA A 116 17.41 2.04 20.26
N PRO A 117 16.07 1.84 20.38
CA PRO A 117 15.35 2.16 21.60
C PRO A 117 15.76 1.22 22.74
N THR A 118 15.66 1.72 23.97
CA THR A 118 15.83 0.92 25.19
C THR A 118 14.47 0.38 25.63
N ALA A 119 14.35 -0.94 25.76
CA ALA A 119 13.18 -1.60 26.33
C ALA A 119 13.26 -1.61 27.87
N SER A 120 12.21 -1.18 28.55
CA SER A 120 12.10 -1.24 30.03
C SER A 120 11.57 -2.59 30.54
N GLY A 121 10.95 -3.39 29.67
CA GLY A 121 10.51 -4.75 29.95
C GLY A 121 9.30 -5.17 29.10
N SER A 122 9.12 -6.48 28.96
CA SER A 122 8.04 -7.09 28.19
C SER A 122 6.83 -7.40 29.07
N VAL A 123 5.65 -6.95 28.68
CA VAL A 123 4.36 -7.33 29.27
C VAL A 123 3.61 -8.21 28.27
N CYS A 124 3.45 -9.48 28.60
CA CYS A 124 2.68 -10.43 27.80
C CYS A 124 1.26 -10.58 28.35
N HIS A 125 0.28 -10.49 27.46
CA HIS A 125 -1.14 -10.63 27.74
C HIS A 125 -1.64 -11.95 27.14
N GLU A 126 -2.51 -12.65 27.89
CA GLU A 126 -3.17 -13.90 27.47
C GLU A 126 -4.66 -13.69 27.13
N SER A 127 -5.10 -12.43 27.00
CA SER A 127 -6.49 -12.05 26.79
C SER A 127 -6.67 -11.28 25.48
N GLY A 128 -7.62 -11.70 24.64
CA GLY A 128 -7.90 -11.07 23.35
C GLY A 128 -8.41 -9.63 23.44
N ALA A 129 -8.80 -9.15 24.63
CA ALA A 129 -9.16 -7.75 24.87
C ALA A 129 -7.94 -6.81 24.77
N ASP A 130 -6.77 -7.28 25.21
CA ASP A 130 -5.51 -6.52 25.14
C ASP A 130 -4.81 -6.69 23.78
N CYS A 131 -5.18 -7.72 23.02
CA CYS A 131 -4.55 -8.18 21.78
C CYS A 131 -5.57 -8.34 20.62
N PRO A 132 -6.29 -7.28 20.21
CA PRO A 132 -7.46 -7.38 19.32
C PRO A 132 -7.19 -7.90 17.90
N SER A 133 -5.92 -8.09 17.50
CA SER A 133 -5.49 -8.65 16.20
C SER A 133 -4.76 -10.00 16.31
N SER A 134 -4.80 -10.65 17.48
CA SER A 134 -4.34 -12.04 17.67
C SER A 134 -5.52 -13.00 17.58
N LEU A 135 -5.38 -14.07 16.80
CA LEU A 135 -6.36 -15.18 16.77
C LEU A 135 -6.23 -16.11 17.99
N ASN A 136 -5.16 -16.00 18.77
CA ASN A 136 -4.87 -16.87 19.92
C ASN A 136 -4.83 -16.11 21.26
N SER A 137 -5.40 -14.89 21.30
CA SER A 137 -5.44 -14.01 22.50
C SER A 137 -4.10 -13.60 23.10
N ASN A 138 -2.97 -13.96 22.47
CA ASN A 138 -1.64 -13.77 23.04
C ASN A 138 -0.86 -12.69 22.28
N CYS A 139 -0.36 -11.70 23.00
CA CYS A 139 0.62 -10.73 22.50
C CYS A 139 1.55 -10.27 23.61
N CYS A 140 2.79 -9.93 23.25
CA CYS A 140 3.78 -9.32 24.16
C CYS A 140 4.08 -7.90 23.68
N LYS A 141 4.06 -6.93 24.59
CA LYS A 141 4.37 -5.52 24.33
C LYS A 141 5.61 -5.13 25.10
N ASP A 142 6.53 -4.45 24.45
CA ASP A 142 7.71 -3.87 25.07
C ASP A 142 7.52 -2.35 25.19
N GLU A 143 7.67 -1.83 26.40
CA GLU A 143 7.77 -0.39 26.61
C GLU A 143 9.13 0.10 26.11
N LEU A 144 9.12 0.71 24.93
CA LEU A 144 10.31 1.30 24.31
C LEU A 144 10.49 2.77 24.70
N SER A 145 11.75 3.18 24.86
CA SER A 145 12.15 4.55 25.17
C SER A 145 13.37 4.97 24.35
N CYS A 146 13.42 6.24 23.96
CA CYS A 146 14.51 6.81 23.18
C CYS A 146 15.47 7.65 24.02
N PRO A 147 16.76 7.74 23.64
CA PRO A 147 17.70 8.66 24.28
C PRO A 147 17.31 10.12 24.03
N GLU A 148 17.84 11.03 24.86
CA GLU A 148 17.60 12.47 24.71
C GLU A 148 17.99 12.96 23.31
N GLY A 149 17.11 13.74 22.68
CA GLY A 149 17.28 14.20 21.29
C GLY A 149 16.68 13.28 20.23
N TYR A 150 16.03 12.18 20.60
CA TYR A 150 15.38 11.25 19.69
C TYR A 150 13.92 10.97 20.08
N GLU A 151 13.10 10.60 19.10
CA GLU A 151 11.71 10.14 19.28
C GLU A 151 11.47 8.76 18.65
N LEU A 152 10.42 8.06 19.08
CA LEU A 152 10.11 6.72 18.55
C LEU A 152 9.49 6.82 17.16
N SER A 153 10.03 6.05 16.22
CA SER A 153 9.50 5.93 14.86
C SER A 153 8.04 5.43 14.84
N SER A 154 7.42 5.60 13.67
CA SER A 154 6.25 4.80 13.30
C SER A 154 6.59 3.30 13.33
N ALA A 155 5.59 2.44 13.54
CA ALA A 155 5.80 1.00 13.65
C ALA A 155 5.84 0.33 12.27
N VAL A 156 6.95 -0.36 11.96
CA VAL A 156 7.10 -1.19 10.76
C VAL A 156 6.57 -2.60 11.07
N PRO A 157 5.49 -3.07 10.40
CA PRO A 157 4.94 -4.40 10.63
C PRO A 157 5.70 -5.46 9.82
N LEU A 158 6.17 -6.51 10.49
CA LEU A 158 6.76 -7.71 9.88
C LEU A 158 5.86 -8.92 10.16
N CYS A 159 5.78 -9.86 9.21
CA CYS A 159 5.04 -11.12 9.34
C CYS A 159 5.98 -12.33 9.31
N GLY A 160 5.67 -13.37 10.07
CA GLY A 160 6.47 -14.60 10.16
C GLY A 160 7.73 -14.50 11.04
N VAL A 161 7.89 -13.40 11.78
CA VAL A 161 9.03 -13.16 12.69
C VAL A 161 8.56 -12.61 14.03
N THR A 162 9.34 -12.90 15.08
CA THR A 162 9.12 -12.45 16.46
C THR A 162 10.15 -11.41 16.94
N ASN A 163 11.02 -10.94 16.05
CA ASN A 163 12.03 -9.93 16.31
C ASN A 163 12.23 -8.99 15.09
N CYS A 164 13.13 -8.02 15.23
CA CYS A 164 13.34 -6.95 14.25
C CYS A 164 14.70 -7.00 13.55
N ASP A 165 15.45 -8.10 13.71
CA ASP A 165 16.83 -8.24 13.23
C ASP A 165 16.94 -8.01 11.71
N GLN A 166 15.87 -8.33 10.96
CA GLN A 166 15.75 -8.12 9.51
C GLN A 166 15.81 -6.64 9.09
N LEU A 167 15.45 -5.70 9.97
CA LEU A 167 15.56 -4.26 9.74
C LEU A 167 16.91 -3.68 10.25
N GLY A 168 17.73 -4.50 10.88
CA GLY A 168 19.02 -4.13 11.46
C GLY A 168 18.95 -3.75 12.95
N GLN A 169 20.12 -3.67 13.58
CA GLN A 169 20.29 -3.56 15.04
C GLN A 169 19.72 -2.27 15.67
N SER A 170 19.33 -1.27 14.86
CA SER A 170 18.68 -0.04 15.33
C SER A 170 17.18 -0.21 15.60
N TYR A 171 16.58 -1.37 15.27
CA TYR A 171 15.17 -1.64 15.51
C TYR A 171 14.97 -2.61 16.69
N ALA A 172 13.95 -2.35 17.51
CA ALA A 172 13.46 -3.28 18.52
C ALA A 172 11.98 -3.59 18.29
N ALA A 173 11.54 -4.75 18.76
CA ALA A 173 10.12 -5.06 18.83
C ALA A 173 9.44 -4.14 19.85
N SER A 174 8.29 -3.58 19.48
CA SER A 174 7.38 -2.86 20.38
C SER A 174 6.15 -3.70 20.73
N GLU A 175 5.75 -4.59 19.83
CA GLU A 175 4.68 -5.55 20.03
C GLU A 175 4.92 -6.81 19.18
N VAL A 176 4.70 -7.99 19.74
CA VAL A 176 4.66 -9.28 19.04
C VAL A 176 3.27 -9.87 19.23
N ILE A 177 2.55 -10.06 18.14
CA ILE A 177 1.16 -10.53 18.08
C ILE A 177 1.18 -11.95 17.52
N TYR A 178 0.94 -12.94 18.37
CA TYR A 178 0.98 -14.34 17.95
C TYR A 178 -0.25 -14.69 17.11
N MET A 179 -0.04 -15.42 16.01
CA MET A 179 -1.09 -15.84 15.07
C MET A 179 -1.99 -14.69 14.60
N SER A 180 -1.40 -13.69 13.93
CA SER A 180 -2.14 -12.49 13.51
C SER A 180 -3.01 -12.75 12.28
N ASP A 181 -4.27 -12.29 12.32
CA ASP A 181 -5.21 -12.42 11.20
C ASP A 181 -4.81 -11.56 9.99
N LEU A 182 -4.07 -10.48 10.22
CA LEU A 182 -3.53 -9.59 9.19
C LEU A 182 -2.46 -10.30 8.34
N CYS A 183 -1.51 -11.00 8.97
CA CYS A 183 -0.48 -11.75 8.26
C CYS A 183 -1.06 -12.89 7.41
N ARG A 184 -2.15 -13.53 7.89
CA ARG A 184 -2.89 -14.55 7.14
C ARG A 184 -3.50 -14.05 5.82
N ARG A 185 -3.68 -12.74 5.62
CA ARG A 185 -4.18 -12.18 4.35
C ARG A 185 -3.08 -11.90 3.33
N GLN A 186 -1.83 -11.75 3.80
CA GLN A 186 -0.67 -11.47 2.95
C GLN A 186 0.06 -12.76 2.56
N SER A 187 0.17 -13.68 3.52
CA SER A 187 0.71 -15.02 3.37
C SER A 187 -0.36 -15.94 2.78
N LEU A 188 -0.13 -16.56 1.60
CA LEU A 188 -1.05 -17.56 1.01
C LEU A 188 -1.12 -18.88 1.82
N ASN A 189 -0.50 -18.92 3.00
CA ASN A 189 -0.49 -20.06 3.90
C ASN A 189 -1.86 -20.27 4.57
N VAL A 190 -2.15 -21.54 4.86
CA VAL A 190 -3.39 -21.96 5.54
C VAL A 190 -3.43 -21.51 7.01
N TYR A 191 -2.26 -21.27 7.61
CA TYR A 191 -2.07 -20.94 9.02
C TYR A 191 -1.71 -19.45 9.20
N PRO A 192 -2.21 -18.79 10.24
CA PRO A 192 -1.84 -17.41 10.55
C PRO A 192 -0.43 -17.33 11.14
N ASP A 193 0.41 -16.51 10.53
CA ASP A 193 1.78 -16.23 10.98
C ASP A 193 1.81 -15.16 12.09
N ASP A 194 2.88 -15.12 12.88
CA ASP A 194 3.09 -14.08 13.90
C ASP A 194 3.37 -12.71 13.27
N ARG A 195 2.99 -11.63 13.94
CA ARG A 195 3.23 -10.25 13.50
C ARG A 195 4.04 -9.47 14.52
N THR A 196 5.18 -8.92 14.13
CA THR A 196 6.00 -8.04 14.97
C THR A 196 5.89 -6.59 14.51
N LEU A 197 5.72 -5.67 15.45
CA LEU A 197 5.73 -4.22 15.22
C LEU A 197 7.09 -3.65 15.65
N CYS A 198 7.95 -3.37 14.68
CA CYS A 198 9.29 -2.87 14.90
C CYS A 198 9.34 -1.35 14.96
N LYS A 199 10.14 -0.79 15.88
CA LYS A 199 10.42 0.64 15.98
C LYS A 199 11.90 0.91 16.15
N THR A 200 12.34 2.07 15.68
CA THR A 200 13.65 2.65 15.93
C THR A 200 13.49 4.00 16.64
N CYS A 201 14.59 4.62 17.06
CA CYS A 201 14.60 6.00 17.52
C CYS A 201 15.16 6.90 16.43
N GLU A 202 14.42 7.93 16.04
CA GLU A 202 14.78 8.91 15.02
C GLU A 202 15.21 10.22 15.67
N LYS A 203 16.29 10.83 15.19
CA LYS A 203 16.84 12.07 15.77
C LYS A 203 15.95 13.27 15.47
N MET A 204 15.46 13.93 16.51
CA MET A 204 14.67 15.15 16.39
C MET A 204 15.47 16.26 15.68
N ALA A 205 14.86 16.91 14.69
CA ALA A 205 15.50 17.96 13.90
C ALA A 205 15.95 19.15 14.78
N SER A 206 17.26 19.29 14.96
CA SER A 206 17.82 20.28 15.89
C SER A 206 17.69 21.71 15.36
N GLY A 207 16.71 22.49 15.86
CA GLY A 207 16.71 23.94 15.65
C GLY A 207 15.36 24.66 15.53
N GLY A 208 14.23 23.96 15.60
CA GLY A 208 12.94 24.61 15.85
C GLY A 208 12.79 24.94 17.33
N ALA A 209 12.66 26.22 17.71
CA ALA A 209 12.20 26.58 19.05
C ALA A 209 10.80 25.99 19.28
N PRO A 210 10.39 25.67 20.53
CA PRO A 210 9.06 25.16 20.82
C PRO A 210 8.00 26.23 20.52
N SER A 211 7.56 26.26 19.27
CA SER A 211 6.25 26.79 18.92
C SER A 211 5.23 25.97 19.70
N THR A 212 4.23 26.63 20.29
CA THR A 212 3.06 25.95 20.85
C THR A 212 2.19 25.44 19.70
N GLN A 213 2.70 24.43 18.99
CA GLN A 213 1.92 23.63 18.07
C GLN A 213 1.27 22.52 18.87
N GLU A 214 -0.03 22.72 19.08
CA GLU A 214 -1.04 21.68 19.20
C GLU A 214 -0.67 20.47 18.31
N PRO A 215 -0.83 19.22 18.79
CA PRO A 215 -0.23 18.04 18.16
C PRO A 215 -0.48 18.01 16.66
N SER A 216 0.59 17.98 15.87
CA SER A 216 0.52 17.78 14.43
C SER A 216 -0.07 16.41 14.14
N SER A 217 -1.39 16.39 14.01
CA SER A 217 -2.09 15.32 13.33
C SER A 217 -1.46 15.20 11.94
N THR A 218 -0.92 14.02 11.64
CA THR A 218 -0.56 13.65 10.27
C THR A 218 -1.85 13.64 9.47
N SER A 219 -2.19 14.78 8.88
CA SER A 219 -3.42 14.96 8.14
C SER A 219 -3.29 14.20 6.83
N THR A 220 -3.69 12.92 6.87
CA THR A 220 -3.97 12.10 5.69
C THR A 220 -5.00 12.86 4.87
N THR A 221 -4.48 13.67 3.95
CA THR A 221 -5.26 14.71 3.29
C THR A 221 -6.29 14.01 2.41
N ALA A 222 -7.53 14.51 2.42
CA ALA A 222 -8.57 13.99 1.53
C ALA A 222 -8.03 13.95 0.08
N PRO A 223 -8.38 12.93 -0.72
CA PRO A 223 -7.99 12.90 -2.12
C PRO A 223 -8.28 14.26 -2.78
N THR A 224 -7.33 14.82 -3.53
CA THR A 224 -7.51 16.15 -4.15
C THR A 224 -8.72 16.22 -5.11
N ALA A 225 -9.22 15.04 -5.53
CA ALA A 225 -10.42 14.86 -6.33
C ALA A 225 -11.65 14.34 -5.54
N ALA A 226 -11.61 14.35 -4.21
CA ALA A 226 -12.69 13.86 -3.35
C ALA A 226 -13.94 14.73 -3.48
N VAL A 227 -15.09 14.09 -3.62
CA VAL A 227 -16.40 14.73 -3.72
C VAL A 227 -17.42 14.04 -2.81
N TRP A 228 -18.47 14.78 -2.51
CA TRP A 228 -19.69 14.24 -1.92
C TRP A 228 -20.63 13.77 -3.03
N GLU A 229 -20.94 12.48 -3.04
CA GLU A 229 -21.86 11.86 -4.01
C GLU A 229 -23.08 11.26 -3.29
N HIS A 230 -24.29 11.61 -3.74
CA HIS A 230 -25.52 11.03 -3.20
C HIS A 230 -25.63 9.54 -3.56
N VAL A 231 -26.03 8.73 -2.58
CA VAL A 231 -26.32 7.31 -2.76
C VAL A 231 -27.83 7.14 -2.59
N GLY A 232 -28.54 7.22 -3.73
CA GLY A 232 -30.00 7.28 -3.78
C GLY A 232 -30.60 8.69 -3.78
N ASP A 233 -31.93 8.77 -3.68
CA ASP A 233 -32.69 10.02 -3.63
C ASP A 233 -32.35 10.83 -2.35
N PRO A 234 -31.95 12.12 -2.47
CA PRO A 234 -31.77 13.00 -1.32
C PRO A 234 -33.04 13.12 -0.46
N GLY A 235 -32.90 13.09 0.86
CA GLY A 235 -34.01 13.20 1.81
C GLY A 235 -34.92 11.97 1.94
N LYS A 236 -34.66 10.87 1.22
CA LYS A 236 -35.41 9.60 1.32
C LYS A 236 -34.55 8.35 1.53
N SER A 237 -33.23 8.48 1.50
CA SER A 237 -32.31 7.35 1.35
C SER A 237 -31.44 7.19 2.56
N ALA A 238 -31.56 6.04 3.22
CA ALA A 238 -30.69 5.59 4.29
C ALA A 238 -29.57 4.71 3.71
N CYS A 239 -28.33 4.89 4.16
CA CYS A 239 -27.12 4.23 3.68
C CYS A 239 -27.08 2.76 4.04
N ARG A 240 -26.58 1.93 3.13
CA ARG A 240 -26.42 0.50 3.38
C ARG A 240 -25.06 0.04 2.90
N GLY A 241 -24.59 -1.06 3.48
CA GLY A 241 -23.38 -1.75 3.07
C GLY A 241 -23.57 -2.43 1.71
N ARG A 242 -23.44 -3.74 1.68
CA ARG A 242 -23.40 -4.61 0.50
C ARG A 242 -24.71 -4.77 -0.27
N ASN A 243 -25.85 -4.44 0.32
CA ASN A 243 -27.16 -4.49 -0.34
C ASN A 243 -28.20 -3.70 0.48
N ARG A 244 -29.42 -3.51 -0.04
CA ARG A 244 -30.49 -2.73 0.61
C ARG A 244 -30.84 -3.17 2.05
N ASN A 245 -30.55 -4.42 2.42
CA ASN A 245 -30.83 -4.96 3.75
C ASN A 245 -29.59 -4.96 4.68
N ASP A 246 -28.41 -4.60 4.16
CA ASP A 246 -27.16 -4.63 4.92
C ASP A 246 -26.97 -3.34 5.74
N ASN A 247 -27.43 -3.40 6.98
CA ASN A 247 -27.43 -2.30 7.95
C ASN A 247 -26.69 -2.72 9.24
N SER A 248 -25.48 -3.29 9.10
CA SER A 248 -24.65 -3.60 10.26
C SER A 248 -24.24 -2.31 10.98
N ASP A 249 -24.46 -2.24 12.29
CA ASP A 249 -24.04 -1.11 13.14
C ASP A 249 -22.52 -0.96 13.20
N THR A 250 -21.78 -2.05 12.99
CA THR A 250 -20.32 -2.08 12.82
C THR A 250 -19.79 -1.28 11.61
N TYR A 251 -20.65 -0.68 10.79
CA TYR A 251 -20.26 0.10 9.61
C TYR A 251 -20.26 1.60 9.81
N TYR A 252 -20.75 2.10 10.95
CA TYR A 252 -20.88 3.55 11.17
C TYR A 252 -20.86 3.93 12.65
N GLU A 253 -20.42 5.17 12.92
CA GLU A 253 -20.48 5.80 14.24
C GLU A 253 -21.63 6.80 14.29
N VAL A 254 -22.47 6.75 15.34
CA VAL A 254 -23.64 7.62 15.47
C VAL A 254 -23.30 8.84 16.32
N HIS A 255 -23.58 10.04 15.79
CA HIS A 255 -23.48 11.32 16.48
C HIS A 255 -24.85 12.00 16.55
N ASP A 256 -25.41 12.07 17.74
CA ASP A 256 -26.66 12.77 18.03
C ASP A 256 -26.46 14.30 18.11
N GLY A 257 -27.56 15.05 17.94
CA GLY A 257 -27.61 16.50 18.08
C GLY A 257 -27.11 17.29 16.86
N ILE A 258 -26.63 16.63 15.81
CA ILE A 258 -26.25 17.28 14.55
C ILE A 258 -27.51 17.58 13.73
N THR A 259 -27.86 18.87 13.59
CA THR A 259 -29.09 19.32 12.91
C THR A 259 -28.91 19.74 11.45
N GLU A 260 -27.67 19.94 11.00
CA GLU A 260 -27.34 20.41 9.65
C GLU A 260 -26.52 19.38 8.88
N LEU A 261 -26.76 19.25 7.57
CA LEU A 261 -26.08 18.27 6.71
C LEU A 261 -24.57 18.56 6.62
N GLU A 262 -24.21 19.83 6.46
CA GLU A 262 -22.84 20.32 6.33
C GLU A 262 -22.02 20.07 7.61
N ALA A 263 -22.67 20.09 8.79
CA ALA A 263 -22.03 19.74 10.05
C ALA A 263 -21.73 18.23 10.12
N CYS A 264 -22.62 17.38 9.59
CA CYS A 264 -22.38 15.93 9.45
C CYS A 264 -21.24 15.64 8.44
N GLN A 265 -21.22 16.35 7.31
CA GLN A 265 -20.12 16.27 6.33
C GLN A 265 -18.78 16.72 6.94
N SER A 266 -18.75 17.81 7.70
CA SER A 266 -17.51 18.28 8.36
C SER A 266 -17.00 17.25 9.37
N LYS A 267 -17.91 16.64 10.13
CA LYS A 267 -17.61 15.56 11.08
C LYS A 267 -16.99 14.32 10.42
N CYS A 268 -17.41 13.99 9.20
CA CYS A 268 -16.77 12.94 8.39
C CYS A 268 -15.35 13.32 7.98
N VAL A 269 -15.14 14.54 7.49
CA VAL A 269 -13.82 15.02 7.05
C VAL A 269 -12.83 15.09 8.22
N GLU A 270 -13.29 15.46 9.42
CA GLU A 270 -12.52 15.39 10.67
C GLU A 270 -12.05 13.97 11.04
N GLN A 271 -12.74 12.93 10.56
CA GLN A 271 -12.47 11.52 10.84
C GLN A 271 -11.74 10.80 9.68
N LEU A 272 -11.15 11.53 8.73
CA LEU A 272 -10.33 10.89 7.71
C LEU A 272 -9.07 10.25 8.35
N PRO A 273 -8.63 9.06 7.88
CA PRO A 273 -9.11 8.35 6.69
C PRO A 273 -10.23 7.31 6.92
N SER A 274 -10.80 7.19 8.13
CA SER A 274 -11.82 6.17 8.43
C SER A 274 -13.14 6.47 7.73
N CYS A 275 -13.59 7.73 7.72
CA CYS A 275 -14.86 8.09 7.12
C CYS A 275 -14.88 7.89 5.59
N LYS A 276 -15.91 7.19 5.10
CA LYS A 276 -16.23 6.89 3.69
C LYS A 276 -17.54 7.54 3.21
N GLY A 277 -18.24 8.24 4.10
CA GLY A 277 -19.52 8.90 3.81
C GLY A 277 -20.38 9.09 5.05
N ILE A 278 -21.63 9.53 4.85
CA ILE A 278 -22.59 9.83 5.91
C ILE A 278 -24.01 9.35 5.58
N GLU A 279 -24.74 8.94 6.62
CA GLU A 279 -26.20 9.00 6.66
C GLU A 279 -26.61 10.18 7.55
N PHE A 280 -27.27 11.19 6.97
CA PHE A 280 -27.74 12.35 7.72
C PHE A 280 -29.25 12.34 7.89
N SER A 281 -29.71 12.63 9.11
CA SER A 281 -31.09 13.01 9.42
C SER A 281 -31.11 14.11 10.49
N TYR A 282 -32.21 14.85 10.61
CA TYR A 282 -32.29 15.97 11.55
C TYR A 282 -32.12 15.51 13.00
N GLY A 283 -30.97 15.87 13.60
CA GLY A 283 -30.60 15.50 14.97
C GLY A 283 -29.79 14.20 15.09
N ARG A 284 -29.48 13.50 14.00
CA ARG A 284 -28.67 12.27 13.98
C ARG A 284 -27.84 12.16 12.70
N CYS A 285 -26.53 12.06 12.88
CA CYS A 285 -25.55 11.85 11.82
C CYS A 285 -24.85 10.51 12.04
N GLU A 286 -24.78 9.65 11.02
CA GLU A 286 -24.00 8.41 11.05
C GLU A 286 -22.79 8.56 10.14
N ILE A 287 -21.59 8.43 10.69
CA ILE A 287 -20.31 8.51 9.97
C ILE A 287 -19.93 7.11 9.54
N TRP A 288 -19.97 6.83 8.23
CA TRP A 288 -19.74 5.49 7.71
C TRP A 288 -18.25 5.18 7.59
N THR A 289 -17.82 4.06 8.16
CA THR A 289 -16.42 3.61 8.25
C THR A 289 -16.15 2.28 7.54
N ARG A 290 -17.17 1.65 6.92
CA ARG A 290 -17.06 0.40 6.14
C ARG A 290 -15.95 0.51 5.07
N PRO A 291 -14.88 -0.33 5.09
CA PRO A 291 -13.74 -0.20 4.17
C PRO A 291 -14.11 -0.22 2.68
N ASN A 292 -15.06 -1.08 2.27
CA ASN A 292 -15.56 -1.18 0.89
C ASN A 292 -16.58 -0.07 0.54
N GLY A 293 -16.67 0.99 1.33
CA GLY A 293 -17.54 2.14 1.09
C GLY A 293 -19.04 1.87 1.27
N ILE A 294 -19.82 2.87 0.88
CA ILE A 294 -21.28 2.83 0.83
C ILE A 294 -21.71 2.48 -0.60
N PHE A 295 -22.37 1.34 -0.75
CA PHE A 295 -22.78 0.79 -2.04
C PHE A 295 -24.28 0.96 -2.26
N ALA A 296 -25.08 0.52 -1.30
CA ALA A 296 -26.53 0.50 -1.41
C ALA A 296 -27.19 1.59 -0.58
N TRP A 297 -28.48 1.79 -0.85
CA TRP A 297 -29.38 2.56 -0.01
C TRP A 297 -30.71 1.81 0.18
N ALA A 298 -31.41 2.15 1.25
CA ALA A 298 -32.81 1.83 1.41
C ALA A 298 -33.63 3.12 1.32
N GLU A 299 -34.52 3.18 0.33
CA GLU A 299 -35.61 4.17 0.34
C GLU A 299 -36.49 3.91 1.58
N LEU A 300 -36.72 4.96 2.36
CA LEU A 300 -37.56 4.95 3.55
C LEU A 300 -38.87 5.73 3.29
N ASN A 301 -39.97 5.21 3.80
CA ASN A 301 -41.27 5.92 3.83
C ASN A 301 -41.31 7.07 4.88
N ILE A 302 -40.16 7.38 5.49
CA ILE A 302 -39.98 8.47 6.47
C ILE A 302 -39.02 9.46 5.81
N SER A 303 -39.48 10.69 5.63
CA SER A 303 -38.68 11.78 5.07
C SER A 303 -37.51 12.16 5.99
N ASN A 304 -36.49 12.79 5.39
CA ASN A 304 -35.33 13.42 6.03
C ASN A 304 -34.12 12.49 6.28
N PHE A 305 -33.93 11.45 5.47
CA PHE A 305 -32.68 10.68 5.44
C PHE A 305 -31.90 10.96 4.15
N THR A 306 -30.64 11.38 4.27
CA THR A 306 -29.77 11.68 3.14
C THR A 306 -28.50 10.86 3.26
N CYS A 307 -28.35 9.86 2.38
CA CYS A 307 -27.14 9.08 2.24
C CYS A 307 -26.17 9.70 1.23
N MET A 308 -24.90 9.82 1.59
CA MET A 308 -23.84 10.31 0.71
C MET A 308 -22.53 9.57 0.96
N ARG A 309 -21.80 9.20 -0.10
CA ARG A 309 -20.41 8.73 -0.01
C ARG A 309 -19.43 9.87 -0.23
N PHE A 310 -18.24 9.74 0.36
CA PHE A 310 -17.16 10.72 0.26
C PHE A 310 -15.89 10.06 -0.29
N GLY A 311 -15.32 10.66 -1.34
CA GLY A 311 -14.08 10.19 -1.96
C GLY A 311 -14.14 10.27 -3.48
N TRP A 312 -13.59 9.27 -4.17
CA TRP A 312 -13.51 9.27 -5.64
C TRP A 312 -14.91 9.19 -6.26
N SER A 313 -15.20 10.07 -7.23
CA SER A 313 -16.53 10.13 -7.88
C SER A 313 -16.76 8.91 -8.77
N THR A 314 -17.77 8.09 -8.46
CA THR A 314 -18.06 6.89 -9.28
C THR A 314 -18.45 7.24 -10.72
N GLN A 315 -19.09 8.39 -10.92
CA GLN A 315 -19.43 8.96 -12.24
C GLN A 315 -18.22 9.29 -13.14
N ARG A 316 -16.99 9.29 -12.60
CA ARG A 316 -15.74 9.49 -13.38
C ARG A 316 -15.05 8.18 -13.75
N LEU A 317 -15.56 7.03 -13.34
CA LEU A 317 -15.11 5.72 -13.82
C LEU A 317 -15.67 5.46 -15.22
N LEU A 318 -14.80 5.49 -16.23
CA LEU A 318 -15.17 5.33 -17.64
C LEU A 318 -14.63 4.00 -18.21
N PRO A 319 -15.39 3.32 -19.09
CA PRO A 319 -15.00 2.03 -19.64
C PRO A 319 -13.77 2.13 -20.55
N VAL A 320 -12.71 1.37 -20.23
CA VAL A 320 -11.50 1.27 -21.06
C VAL A 320 -11.76 0.30 -22.21
N ASP A 321 -11.55 0.73 -23.45
CA ASP A 321 -11.80 -0.06 -24.66
C ASP A 321 -13.20 -0.72 -24.73
N GLY A 322 -14.22 0.00 -24.22
CA GLY A 322 -15.59 -0.51 -24.11
C GLY A 322 -15.92 -1.21 -22.78
N GLY A 323 -14.92 -1.44 -21.93
CA GLY A 323 -15.05 -1.85 -20.54
C GLY A 323 -15.40 -3.33 -20.35
N PHE A 324 -16.53 -3.78 -20.90
CA PHE A 324 -16.98 -5.17 -20.78
C PHE A 324 -16.13 -6.12 -21.62
N GLY A 325 -15.74 -7.25 -21.01
CA GLY A 325 -14.83 -8.22 -21.63
C GLY A 325 -13.38 -7.75 -21.64
N ARG A 326 -13.00 -6.83 -20.73
CA ARG A 326 -11.67 -6.23 -20.64
C ARG A 326 -11.13 -6.35 -19.21
N ALA A 327 -9.86 -6.72 -19.12
CA ALA A 327 -9.06 -6.73 -17.90
C ALA A 327 -8.10 -5.54 -17.92
N CYS A 328 -7.99 -4.80 -16.82
CA CYS A 328 -7.24 -3.54 -16.72
C CYS A 328 -5.74 -3.77 -16.70
N ARG A 329 -4.96 -2.88 -17.29
CA ARG A 329 -3.50 -2.98 -17.31
C ARG A 329 -2.88 -1.62 -17.04
N GLY A 330 -1.57 -1.60 -16.75
CA GLY A 330 -0.79 -0.37 -16.64
C GLY A 330 -0.68 0.35 -17.98
N ASP A 331 0.51 0.81 -18.35
CA ASP A 331 0.72 1.53 -19.61
C ASP A 331 0.75 0.59 -20.83
N PHE A 332 0.89 -0.74 -20.62
CA PHE A 332 0.95 -1.75 -21.67
C PHE A 332 0.01 -2.94 -21.42
N PRO A 333 -0.55 -3.62 -22.46
CA PRO A 333 -1.49 -4.75 -22.28
C PRO A 333 -0.97 -5.97 -21.51
N THR A 334 0.34 -6.07 -21.30
CA THR A 334 1.02 -7.11 -20.51
C THR A 334 1.28 -6.71 -19.06
N GLU A 335 1.09 -5.44 -18.69
CA GLU A 335 1.46 -4.89 -17.39
C GLU A 335 0.35 -5.14 -16.35
N ASN A 336 0.54 -6.18 -15.52
CA ASN A 336 -0.44 -6.64 -14.53
C ASN A 336 0.21 -7.04 -13.18
N SER A 337 1.10 -6.19 -12.65
CA SER A 337 1.70 -6.45 -11.33
C SER A 337 0.66 -6.30 -10.22
N GLN A 338 0.69 -7.21 -9.25
CA GLN A 338 -0.13 -7.11 -8.02
C GLN A 338 0.19 -5.85 -7.21
N SER A 339 1.35 -5.21 -7.41
CA SER A 339 1.67 -3.92 -6.78
C SER A 339 0.85 -2.73 -7.32
N PHE A 340 0.16 -2.87 -8.46
CA PHE A 340 -0.61 -1.77 -9.07
C PHE A 340 -2.05 -1.66 -8.56
N TYR A 341 -2.53 -2.62 -7.79
CA TYR A 341 -3.91 -2.65 -7.30
C TYR A 341 -4.03 -3.28 -5.91
N ASP A 342 -5.17 -3.07 -5.27
CA ASP A 342 -5.62 -3.81 -4.08
C ASP A 342 -6.80 -4.71 -4.46
N VAL A 343 -6.85 -5.94 -3.93
CA VAL A 343 -7.94 -6.88 -4.24
C VAL A 343 -8.95 -6.91 -3.10
N VAL A 344 -10.21 -6.61 -3.40
CA VAL A 344 -11.34 -6.71 -2.47
C VAL A 344 -12.43 -7.64 -3.02
N VAL A 345 -13.26 -8.18 -2.12
CA VAL A 345 -14.45 -8.95 -2.51
C VAL A 345 -15.57 -7.98 -2.90
N ALA A 346 -16.12 -8.15 -4.10
CA ALA A 346 -17.30 -7.43 -4.57
C ALA A 346 -18.24 -8.39 -5.31
N GLU A 347 -19.54 -8.36 -5.00
CA GLU A 347 -20.54 -9.21 -5.68
C GLU A 347 -21.15 -8.55 -6.93
N THR A 348 -21.10 -7.22 -7.03
CA THR A 348 -21.57 -6.45 -8.19
C THR A 348 -20.56 -5.39 -8.61
N LEU A 349 -20.72 -4.86 -9.82
CA LEU A 349 -19.86 -3.80 -10.36
C LEU A 349 -19.89 -2.56 -9.47
N GLU A 350 -21.06 -2.15 -9.00
CA GLU A 350 -21.22 -0.92 -8.24
C GLU A 350 -20.68 -1.09 -6.80
N GLU A 351 -20.55 -2.32 -6.27
CA GLU A 351 -19.82 -2.58 -5.01
C GLU A 351 -18.31 -2.35 -5.21
N CYS A 352 -17.79 -2.66 -6.39
CA CYS A 352 -16.40 -2.37 -6.76
C CYS A 352 -16.18 -0.85 -6.98
N GLU A 353 -17.13 -0.16 -7.62
CA GLU A 353 -17.12 1.30 -7.75
C GLU A 353 -17.18 2.01 -6.38
N ALA A 354 -18.02 1.52 -5.45
CA ALA A 354 -18.10 2.03 -4.08
C ALA A 354 -16.80 1.82 -3.30
N ALA A 355 -16.13 0.68 -3.48
CA ALA A 355 -14.84 0.40 -2.85
C ALA A 355 -13.73 1.33 -3.40
N CYS A 356 -13.71 1.59 -4.71
CA CYS A 356 -12.86 2.62 -5.32
C CYS A 356 -13.16 4.03 -4.76
N SER A 357 -14.44 4.39 -4.61
CA SER A 357 -14.85 5.66 -4.01
C SER A 357 -14.27 5.85 -2.60
N ALA A 358 -14.30 4.80 -1.77
CA ALA A 358 -13.82 4.77 -0.39
C ALA A 358 -12.29 4.60 -0.23
N ALA A 359 -11.57 4.28 -1.32
CA ALA A 359 -10.13 4.06 -1.30
C ALA A 359 -9.34 5.37 -1.16
N LEU A 360 -8.17 5.31 -0.53
CA LEU A 360 -7.25 6.46 -0.47
C LEU A 360 -6.78 6.87 -1.87
N VAL A 361 -6.45 5.89 -2.71
CA VAL A 361 -6.04 6.06 -4.10
C VAL A 361 -6.93 5.18 -4.97
N CYS A 362 -7.58 5.78 -5.97
CA CYS A 362 -8.26 5.02 -7.03
C CYS A 362 -8.04 5.68 -8.39
N HIS A 363 -7.33 4.99 -9.27
CA HIS A 363 -7.18 5.30 -10.69
C HIS A 363 -8.13 4.49 -11.58
N GLY A 364 -8.90 3.58 -11.00
CA GLY A 364 -9.93 2.79 -11.68
C GLY A 364 -10.18 1.45 -11.01
N ILE A 365 -10.97 0.60 -11.68
CA ILE A 365 -11.32 -0.73 -11.20
C ILE A 365 -11.28 -1.80 -12.30
N GLU A 366 -10.82 -3.00 -11.93
CA GLU A 366 -11.13 -4.24 -12.65
C GLU A 366 -12.14 -5.05 -11.84
N PHE A 367 -13.33 -5.28 -12.40
CA PHE A 367 -14.38 -6.07 -11.75
C PHE A 367 -14.58 -7.42 -12.43
N SER A 368 -14.70 -8.47 -11.62
CA SER A 368 -15.23 -9.79 -11.99
C SER A 368 -16.09 -10.32 -10.84
N LEU A 369 -16.98 -11.29 -11.09
CA LEU A 369 -17.91 -11.77 -10.06
C LEU A 369 -17.17 -12.33 -8.83
N GLY A 370 -17.30 -11.65 -7.69
CA GLY A 370 -16.64 -12.01 -6.43
C GLY A 370 -15.27 -11.34 -6.20
N ARG A 371 -14.73 -10.60 -7.17
CA ARG A 371 -13.37 -10.02 -7.12
C ARG A 371 -13.30 -8.66 -7.82
N CYS A 372 -12.87 -7.67 -7.05
CA CYS A 372 -12.62 -6.30 -7.49
C CYS A 372 -11.14 -5.96 -7.28
N GLU A 373 -10.45 -5.47 -8.30
CA GLU A 373 -9.17 -4.79 -8.17
C GLU A 373 -9.38 -3.29 -8.13
N ILE A 374 -8.91 -2.61 -7.09
CA ILE A 374 -8.89 -1.15 -7.00
C ILE A 374 -7.50 -0.70 -7.46
N TRP A 375 -7.42 -0.04 -8.61
CA TRP A 375 -6.13 0.33 -9.21
C TRP A 375 -5.52 1.54 -8.50
N ARG A 376 -4.32 1.36 -7.95
CA ARG A 376 -3.49 2.38 -7.29
C ARG A 376 -2.56 3.13 -8.25
N ARG A 377 -2.46 2.68 -9.50
CA ARG A 377 -1.75 3.35 -10.60
C ARG A 377 -2.69 3.57 -11.79
N HIS A 378 -2.38 4.58 -12.60
CA HIS A 378 -3.07 4.87 -13.86
C HIS A 378 -3.24 3.61 -14.74
N ILE A 379 -4.44 3.43 -15.30
CA ILE A 379 -4.78 2.38 -16.26
C ILE A 379 -4.61 2.98 -17.66
N GLY A 380 -3.51 2.66 -18.34
CA GLY A 380 -3.21 3.12 -19.70
C GLY A 380 -3.66 2.15 -20.80
N ALA A 381 -3.91 0.89 -20.45
CA ALA A 381 -4.25 -0.17 -21.40
C ALA A 381 -5.27 -1.16 -20.80
N SER A 382 -5.81 -2.02 -21.66
CA SER A 382 -6.55 -3.20 -21.21
C SER A 382 -6.36 -4.37 -22.20
N THR A 383 -6.71 -5.59 -21.77
CA THR A 383 -6.59 -6.81 -22.59
C THR A 383 -7.93 -7.57 -22.63
N PRO A 384 -8.27 -8.31 -23.72
CA PRO A 384 -9.52 -9.05 -23.78
C PRO A 384 -9.58 -10.16 -22.73
N LEU A 385 -10.57 -10.13 -21.83
CA LEU A 385 -10.81 -11.19 -20.86
C LEU A 385 -12.31 -11.31 -20.53
N THR A 386 -12.89 -12.47 -20.81
CA THR A 386 -14.33 -12.72 -20.67
C THR A 386 -14.77 -12.68 -19.21
N ASN A 387 -15.90 -12.01 -18.92
CA ASN A 387 -16.48 -11.80 -17.59
C ASN A 387 -15.71 -10.80 -16.69
N PHE A 388 -14.84 -9.98 -17.27
CA PHE A 388 -14.19 -8.85 -16.60
C PHE A 388 -14.72 -7.52 -17.15
N THR A 389 -14.77 -6.51 -16.29
CA THR A 389 -15.10 -5.12 -16.64
C THR A 389 -13.95 -4.23 -16.20
N CYS A 390 -13.36 -3.46 -17.12
CA CYS A 390 -12.32 -2.48 -16.81
C CYS A 390 -12.84 -1.04 -16.92
N LEU A 391 -12.79 -0.29 -15.82
CA LEU A 391 -13.09 1.15 -15.79
C LEU A 391 -11.87 1.93 -15.30
N ALA A 392 -11.52 3.04 -15.96
CA ALA A 392 -10.46 3.96 -15.52
C ALA A 392 -11.07 5.27 -15.01
N TYR A 393 -10.46 5.86 -13.98
CA TYR A 393 -10.87 7.14 -13.43
C TYR A 393 -10.37 8.27 -14.34
N HIS A 394 -11.30 8.93 -15.01
CA HIS A 394 -10.95 10.06 -15.87
C HIS A 394 -10.73 11.30 -15.02
N GLN A 395 -9.46 11.68 -14.82
CA GLN A 395 -9.13 13.01 -14.36
C GLN A 395 -9.69 14.00 -15.37
N GLN A 396 -10.64 14.84 -14.95
CA GLN A 396 -10.97 16.02 -15.74
C GLN A 396 -9.70 16.84 -15.85
N VAL A 397 -9.12 16.89 -17.05
CA VAL A 397 -8.13 17.89 -17.40
C VAL A 397 -8.84 19.21 -17.18
N HIS A 398 -8.54 19.86 -16.05
CA HIS A 398 -9.14 21.12 -15.69
C HIS A 398 -8.63 22.09 -16.75
N GLY A 399 -9.49 22.37 -17.74
CA GLY A 399 -9.06 22.92 -19.01
C GLY A 399 -8.16 24.11 -18.75
N SER A 400 -6.93 24.04 -19.27
CA SER A 400 -6.07 25.22 -19.34
C SER A 400 -6.94 26.34 -19.86
N MET A 401 -7.10 27.41 -19.08
CA MET A 401 -7.81 28.59 -19.53
C MET A 401 -7.02 29.15 -20.73
N GLU A 402 -7.35 28.70 -21.94
CA GLU A 402 -7.08 29.46 -23.14
C GLU A 402 -7.73 30.81 -22.89
N ALA A 403 -6.89 31.82 -22.74
CA ALA A 403 -7.33 33.17 -22.47
C ALA A 403 -8.19 33.60 -23.66
N VAL A 404 -9.52 33.59 -23.47
CA VAL A 404 -10.46 34.12 -24.45
C VAL A 404 -10.21 35.62 -24.52
N ASP A 405 -9.47 36.01 -25.55
CA ASP A 405 -9.14 37.40 -25.87
C ASP A 405 -10.44 38.20 -25.99
N GLN A 406 -10.70 39.07 -25.00
CA GLN A 406 -11.91 39.88 -24.98
C GLN A 406 -11.76 41.03 -25.98
N PRO A 407 -12.63 41.15 -27.00
CA PRO A 407 -12.59 42.30 -27.88
C PRO A 407 -12.96 43.56 -27.10
N SER A 408 -11.99 44.47 -26.98
CA SER A 408 -12.15 45.78 -26.32
C SER A 408 -13.35 46.55 -26.90
N ILE A 409 -14.41 46.69 -26.09
CA ILE A 409 -15.55 47.54 -26.46
C ILE A 409 -15.11 49.01 -26.32
N VAL A 410 -14.82 49.63 -27.46
CA VAL A 410 -14.69 51.10 -27.56
C VAL A 410 -16.11 51.68 -27.59
N LEU A 411 -16.50 52.37 -26.53
CA LEU A 411 -17.69 53.23 -26.52
C LEU A 411 -17.33 54.63 -27.05
N PRO A 412 -18.25 55.29 -27.80
CA PRO A 412 -18.07 56.64 -28.33
C PRO A 412 -18.27 57.75 -27.30
#